data_AF-A0A6M2CM66-F1
#
_entry.id   AF-A0A6M2CM66-F1
#
_cell.length_a   1.000
_cell.length_b   1.000
_cell.length_c   1.000
_cell.angle_alpha   90.00
_cell.angle_beta   90.00
_cell.angle_gamma   90.00
#
_symmetry.space_group_name_H-M   'P 1'
#
loop_
_entity.id
_entity.type
_entity.pdbx_description
1 polymer ?
#
loop_
_entity_poly.entity_id
_entity_poly.type
_entity_poly.pdbx_seq_one_letter_code
_entity_poly.pdbx_strand_id
1 'polypeptide(L)'
;AVVEQYKEEFGAAEVASTLMFFVGLYQLALAFLNLGGLSVFLSEQFVSGFTAGVSVHIGSSQLGSLFGIPVGHFSGPFLLIRLYDAFIR
;
A
#
# COMPACT_ATOMS: atom_id res chain seq x y z
N ALA A 1 9.11 14.76 4.77
CA ALA A 1 9.50 16.12 4.33
C ALA A 1 8.68 16.54 3.12
N VAL A 2 8.88 15.95 1.93
CA VAL A 2 8.13 16.32 0.71
C VAL A 2 6.62 16.08 0.87
N VAL A 3 6.18 14.91 1.33
CA VAL A 3 4.75 14.57 1.47
C VAL A 3 4.02 15.43 2.52
N GLU A 4 4.71 15.84 3.59
CA GLU A 4 4.08 16.62 4.67
C GLU A 4 3.80 18.07 4.23
N GLN A 5 4.56 18.59 3.27
CA GLN A 5 4.38 19.94 2.72
C GLN A 5 3.11 20.05 1.85
N TYR A 6 2.68 18.96 1.20
CA TYR A 6 1.51 18.95 0.30
C TYR A 6 0.20 18.54 0.99
N LYS A 7 0.28 18.06 2.23
CA LYS A 7 -0.85 17.47 2.96
C LYS A 7 -1.93 18.50 3.33
N GLU A 8 -1.56 19.77 3.46
CA GLU A 8 -2.51 20.87 3.70
C GLU A 8 -3.12 21.44 2.41
N GLU A 9 -2.49 21.20 1.26
CA GLU A 9 -2.89 21.80 -0.02
C GLU A 9 -3.83 20.89 -0.83
N PHE A 10 -3.64 19.56 -0.77
CA PHE A 10 -4.40 18.60 -1.57
C PHE A 10 -5.19 17.61 -0.72
N GLY A 11 -6.47 17.43 -1.05
CA GLY A 11 -7.33 16.44 -0.40
C GLY A 11 -6.92 15.00 -0.74
N ALA A 12 -7.06 14.07 0.20
CA ALA A 12 -6.73 12.66 -0.03
C ALA A 12 -7.47 12.06 -1.24
N ALA A 13 -8.73 12.46 -1.47
CA ALA A 13 -9.53 12.03 -2.61
C ALA A 13 -8.96 12.52 -3.95
N GLU A 14 -8.45 13.76 -4.00
CA GLU A 14 -7.88 14.38 -5.20
C GLU A 14 -6.54 13.73 -5.58
N VAL A 15 -5.71 13.47 -4.57
CA VAL A 15 -4.45 12.73 -4.75
C VAL A 15 -4.74 11.31 -5.23
N ALA A 16 -5.70 10.62 -4.60
CA ALA A 16 -6.08 9.27 -4.98
C ALA A 16 -6.68 9.20 -6.39
N SER A 17 -7.55 10.13 -6.77
CA SER A 17 -8.16 10.14 -8.11
C SER A 17 -7.13 10.42 -9.21
N THR A 18 -6.21 11.35 -8.96
CA THR A 18 -5.12 11.66 -9.90
C THR A 18 -4.22 10.44 -10.07
N LEU A 19 -3.81 9.81 -8.96
CA LEU A 19 -3.00 8.59 -9.00
C LEU A 19 -3.70 7.46 -9.76
N MET A 20 -4.98 7.19 -9.45
CA MET A 20 -5.77 6.15 -10.14
C MET A 20 -5.90 6.43 -11.63
N PHE A 21 -6.08 7.69 -12.03
CA PHE A 21 -6.14 8.09 -13.44
C PHE A 21 -4.84 7.73 -14.18
N PHE A 22 -3.68 8.08 -13.63
CA PHE A 22 -2.38 7.72 -14.21
C PHE A 22 -2.14 6.20 -14.21
N VAL A 23 -2.51 5.49 -13.14
CA VAL A 23 -2.44 4.01 -13.10
C VAL A 23 -3.27 3.39 -14.23
N GLY A 24 -4.46 3.92 -14.51
CA GLY A 24 -5.28 3.50 -15.65
C GLY A 24 -4.61 3.75 -17.00
N LEU A 25 -3.98 4.91 -17.19
CA LEU A 25 -3.21 5.19 -18.41
C LEU A 25 -2.04 4.20 -18.59
N TYR A 26 -1.34 3.85 -17.52
CA TYR A 26 -0.31 2.81 -17.57
C TYR A 26 -0.89 1.45 -17.95
N GLN A 27 -2.03 1.06 -17.38
CA GLN A 27 -2.70 -0.19 -17.74
C GLN A 27 -3.10 -0.24 -19.23
N LEU A 28 -3.62 0.86 -19.78
CA LEU A 28 -3.94 0.97 -21.21
C LEU A 28 -2.68 0.86 -22.09
N ALA A 29 -1.61 1.57 -21.73
CA ALA A 29 -0.34 1.49 -22.45
C ALA A 29 0.23 0.05 -22.44
N LEU A 30 0.22 -0.62 -21.29
CA LEU A 30 0.64 -2.02 -21.17
C LEU A 30 -0.26 -2.96 -21.98
N ALA A 31 -1.57 -2.70 -22.04
CA ALA A 31 -2.52 -3.47 -22.83
C ALA A 31 -2.25 -3.33 -24.34
N PHE A 32 -1.98 -2.11 -24.83
CA PHE A 32 -1.57 -1.90 -26.23
C PHE A 32 -0.27 -2.64 -26.58
N LEU A 33 0.66 -2.71 -25.64
CA LEU A 33 1.90 -3.48 -25.76
C LEU A 33 1.72 -5.00 -25.57
N ASN A 34 0.49 -5.48 -25.33
CA ASN A 34 0.17 -6.88 -25.02
C ASN A 34 0.95 -7.44 -23.82
N LEU A 35 1.41 -6.59 -22.90
CA LEU A 35 2.17 -6.97 -21.71
C LEU A 35 1.29 -7.61 -20.63
N GLY A 36 -0.01 -7.78 -20.85
CA GLY A 36 -0.86 -8.64 -20.03
C GLY A 36 -0.34 -10.08 -19.97
N GLY A 37 0.29 -10.56 -21.05
CA GLY A 37 0.96 -11.87 -21.08
C GLY A 37 2.19 -11.95 -20.19
N LEU A 38 2.82 -10.81 -19.84
CA LEU A 38 3.98 -10.83 -18.92
C LEU A 38 3.60 -11.26 -17.51
N SER A 39 2.33 -11.10 -17.11
CA SER A 39 1.84 -11.60 -15.83
C SER A 39 1.99 -13.12 -15.69
N VAL A 40 1.98 -13.86 -16.81
CA VAL A 40 2.21 -15.31 -16.86
C VAL A 40 3.66 -15.68 -16.50
N PHE A 41 4.61 -14.76 -16.66
CA PHE A 41 6.00 -14.97 -16.22
C PHE A 41 6.19 -14.77 -14.71
N LEU A 42 5.23 -14.18 -14.01
CA LEU A 42 5.24 -14.18 -12.55
C LEU A 42 4.81 -15.56 -12.07
N SER A 43 5.66 -16.18 -11.25
CA SER A 43 5.32 -17.48 -10.68
C SER A 43 4.13 -17.35 -9.72
N GLU A 44 3.28 -18.36 -9.67
CA GLU A 44 2.16 -18.39 -8.72
C GLU A 44 2.65 -18.21 -7.27
N GLN A 45 3.84 -18.71 -6.96
CA GLN A 45 4.47 -18.58 -5.65
C GLN A 45 4.85 -17.13 -5.34
N PHE A 46 5.30 -16.36 -6.34
CA PHE A 46 5.62 -14.94 -6.16
C PHE A 46 4.35 -14.14 -5.86
N VAL A 47 3.30 -14.32 -6.68
CA VAL A 47 2.02 -13.61 -6.50
C VAL A 47 1.40 -13.99 -5.16
N SER A 48 1.33 -15.28 -4.84
CA SER A 48 0.82 -15.77 -3.55
C SER A 48 1.63 -15.23 -2.37
N GLY A 49 2.96 -15.24 -2.45
CA GLY A 49 3.83 -14.73 -1.39
C GLY A 49 3.67 -13.22 -1.17
N PHE A 50 3.57 -12.45 -2.25
CA PHE A 50 3.33 -11.01 -2.19
C PHE A 50 1.96 -10.70 -1.56
N THR A 51 0.90 -11.36 -2.02
CA THR A 51 -0.45 -11.20 -1.45
C THR A 51 -0.50 -11.60 0.02
N ALA A 52 0.15 -12.70 0.41
CA ALA A 52 0.28 -13.09 1.81
C ALA A 52 1.00 -12.02 2.64
N GLY A 53 2.11 -11.47 2.16
CA GLY A 53 2.83 -10.37 2.83
C GLY A 53 1.97 -9.11 3.00
N VAL A 54 1.26 -8.68 1.94
CA VAL A 54 0.34 -7.54 2.00
C VAL A 54 -0.81 -7.80 2.98
N SER A 55 -1.35 -9.03 3.04
CA SER A 55 -2.42 -9.38 3.97
C SER A 55 -1.98 -9.26 5.44
N VAL A 56 -0.77 -9.72 5.78
CA VAL A 56 -0.20 -9.54 7.13
C VAL A 56 0.03 -8.06 7.42
N HIS A 57 0.49 -7.28 6.43
CA HIS A 57 0.66 -5.84 6.57
C HIS A 57 -0.65 -5.12 6.88
N ILE A 58 -1.70 -5.36 6.08
CA ILE A 58 -3.03 -4.77 6.29
C ILE A 58 -3.60 -5.23 7.65
N GLY A 59 -3.55 -6.53 7.94
CA GLY A 59 -4.05 -7.08 9.21
C GLY A 59 -3.38 -6.46 10.43
N SER A 60 -2.07 -6.21 10.36
CA SER A 60 -1.32 -5.53 11.41
C SER A 60 -1.74 -4.07 11.58
N SER A 61 -1.95 -3.34 10.48
CA SER A 61 -2.43 -1.95 10.51
C SER A 61 -3.84 -1.83 11.10
N GLN A 62 -4.68 -2.85 10.94
CA GLN A 62 -6.03 -2.87 11.52
C GLN A 62 -6.08 -3.27 12.99
N LEU A 63 -5.00 -3.84 13.54
CA LEU A 63 -4.96 -4.35 14.93
C LEU A 63 -5.29 -3.25 15.94
N GLY A 64 -4.75 -2.05 15.75
CA GLY A 64 -5.04 -0.88 16.57
C GLY A 64 -6.51 -0.52 16.64
N SER A 65 -7.17 -0.46 15.48
CA SER A 65 -8.60 -0.15 15.38
C SER A 65 -9.49 -1.26 15.95
N LEU A 66 -9.09 -2.53 15.84
CA LEU A 66 -9.85 -3.66 16.37
C LEU A 66 -9.85 -3.70 17.91
N PHE A 67 -8.73 -3.35 18.54
CA PHE A 67 -8.59 -3.34 20.00
C PHE A 67 -8.87 -1.97 20.64
N GLY A 68 -9.14 -0.93 19.84
CA GLY A 68 -9.43 0.42 20.32
C GLY A 68 -8.23 1.14 20.94
N ILE A 69 -7.01 0.69 20.65
CA ILE A 69 -5.77 1.28 21.16
C ILE A 69 -5.30 2.37 20.18
N PRO A 70 -4.97 3.59 20.66
CA PRO A 70 -4.47 4.66 19.79
C PRO A 70 -3.02 4.37 19.38
N VAL A 71 -2.85 3.53 18.35
CA VAL A 71 -1.55 3.23 17.77
C VAL A 71 -1.16 4.33 16.79
N GLY A 72 0.06 4.84 16.90
CA GLY A 72 0.57 5.88 16.01
C GLY A 72 0.67 5.43 14.55
N HIS A 73 0.58 6.37 13.61
CA HIS A 73 0.86 6.10 12.20
C HIS A 73 2.38 6.04 11.99
N PHE A 74 2.90 4.84 11.74
CA PHE A 74 4.30 4.62 11.40
C PHE A 74 4.48 4.55 9.88
N SER A 75 5.57 5.12 9.36
CA SER A 75 5.95 5.05 7.94
C SER A 75 7.44 4.75 7.82
N GLY A 76 7.83 3.94 6.83
CA GLY A 76 9.24 3.60 6.53
C GLY A 76 9.60 2.12 6.75
N PRO A 77 10.88 1.74 6.57
CA PRO A 77 11.34 0.37 6.81
C PRO A 77 11.15 -0.03 8.27
N PHE A 78 10.88 -1.32 8.51
CA PHE A 78 10.60 -1.92 9.84
C PHE A 78 9.32 -1.43 10.53
N LEU A 79 8.35 -0.91 9.78
CA LEU A 79 7.05 -0.44 10.28
C LEU A 79 6.34 -1.48 11.16
N LEU A 80 6.29 -2.73 10.72
CA LEU A 80 5.62 -3.82 11.46
C LEU A 80 6.18 -4.00 12.87
N ILE A 81 7.51 -3.96 13.01
CA ILE A 81 8.18 -4.12 14.31
C ILE A 81 7.81 -2.95 15.24
N ARG A 82 7.82 -1.72 14.71
CA ARG A 82 7.44 -0.51 15.47
C ARG A 82 5.97 -0.53 15.88
N LEU A 83 5.10 -1.04 15.00
CA LEU A 83 3.68 -1.19 15.30
C LEU A 83 3.45 -2.20 16.42
N TYR A 84 4.13 -3.35 16.39
CA TYR A 84 4.01 -4.35 17.47
C TYR A 84 4.58 -3.85 18.79
N ASP A 85 5.71 -3.13 18.78
CA ASP A 85 6.27 -2.48 19.97
C ASP A 85 5.27 -1.48 20.58
N ALA A 86 4.67 -0.63 19.74
CA ALA A 86 3.65 0.34 20.17
C ALA A 86 2.31 -0.29 20.59
N PHE A 87 2.03 -1.52 20.17
CA PHE A 87 0.81 -2.24 20.56
C PHE A 87 0.95 -2.96 21.91
N ILE A 88 2.16 -3.45 22.22
CA ILE A 88 2.45 -4.18 23.47
C ILE A 88 2.66 -3.23 24.65
N ARG A 89 3.15 -2.02 24.38
CA ARG A 89 3.46 -1.01 25.39
C ARG A 89 2.26 -0.11 25.71
#